data_AF-L1KTZ2-F1
#
_entry.id   AF-L1KTZ2-F1
#
_cell.length_a   1.000
_cell.length_b   1.000
_cell.length_c   1.000
_cell.angle_alpha   90.00
_cell.angle_beta   90.00
_cell.angle_gamma   90.00
#
_symmetry.space_group_name_H-M   'P 1'
#
loop_
_entity.id
_entity.type
_entity.pdbx_description
1 polymer ?
#
loop_
_entity_poly.entity_id
_entity_poly.type
_entity_poly.pdbx_seq_one_letter_code
_entity_poly.pdbx_strand_id
1 'polypeptide(L)'
;MSNPDYRRPARTTANREASDVTQRSVTVSWTAVTATRVEDWGTRRARYIEQGSVDTYVSLGSGNWRHTRSTTVHDDRTGRVLRVDDDGEVGVADNECTRTEYADNASLRLYVYVSRVEKVGVDCSATPNRKTQVISDELTYYDGSTTLGAAPTEGDATMTKRLSAGPSPFPAAWPYHAVTSA
;
A
#
# COMPACT_ATOMS: atom_id res chain seq x y z
N MET A 1 -9.35 5.51 21.40
CA MET A 1 -10.68 4.97 21.75
C MET A 1 -11.35 4.47 20.49
N SER A 2 -11.25 3.16 20.22
CA SER A 2 -11.96 2.46 19.17
C SER A 2 -13.45 2.40 19.54
N ASN A 3 -14.32 3.00 18.72
CA ASN A 3 -15.76 2.84 18.88
C ASN A 3 -16.14 1.42 18.42
N PRO A 4 -16.66 0.55 19.32
CA PRO A 4 -16.90 -0.86 19.00
C PRO A 4 -18.10 -1.12 18.07
N ASP A 5 -18.95 -0.12 17.81
CA ASP A 5 -20.22 -0.33 17.06
C ASP A 5 -20.23 0.21 15.62
N TYR A 6 -19.12 0.73 15.09
CA TYR A 6 -19.06 1.04 13.66
C TYR A 6 -18.63 -0.21 12.89
N ARG A 7 -19.59 -1.08 12.53
CA ARG A 7 -19.38 -2.07 11.47
C ARG A 7 -18.84 -1.30 10.26
N ARG A 8 -17.55 -1.48 9.95
CA ARG A 8 -16.94 -0.84 8.79
C ARG A 8 -17.80 -1.20 7.58
N PRO A 9 -18.32 -0.21 6.84
CA PRO A 9 -19.16 -0.51 5.68
C PRO A 9 -18.35 -1.40 4.74
N ALA A 10 -18.88 -2.58 4.48
CA ALA A 10 -18.33 -3.51 3.51
C ALA A 10 -19.14 -3.37 2.23
N ARG A 11 -18.46 -3.13 1.11
CA ARG A 11 -19.08 -3.18 -0.22
C ARG A 11 -18.88 -4.56 -0.79
N THR A 12 -19.96 -5.20 -1.22
CA THR A 12 -19.88 -6.48 -1.94
C THR A 12 -20.26 -6.26 -3.40
N THR A 13 -19.46 -6.80 -4.32
CA THR A 13 -19.79 -6.86 -5.74
C THR A 13 -19.69 -8.29 -6.26
N ALA A 14 -20.46 -8.62 -7.29
CA ALA A 14 -20.47 -9.95 -7.88
C ALA A 14 -20.66 -9.86 -9.40
N ASN A 15 -19.84 -10.58 -10.15
CA ASN A 15 -20.00 -10.79 -11.58
C ASN A 15 -20.66 -12.15 -11.81
N ARG A 16 -21.48 -12.24 -12.86
CA ARG A 16 -22.24 -13.43 -13.20
C ARG A 16 -22.11 -13.75 -14.68
N GLU A 17 -22.02 -15.03 -14.99
CA GLU A 17 -22.22 -15.56 -16.33
C GLU A 17 -23.45 -16.46 -16.30
N ALA A 18 -24.44 -16.17 -17.14
CA ALA A 18 -25.80 -16.69 -16.99
C ALA A 18 -26.34 -16.48 -15.55
N SER A 19 -26.75 -17.54 -14.86
CA SER A 19 -27.23 -17.49 -13.47
C SER A 19 -26.12 -17.62 -12.42
N ASP A 20 -24.91 -18.02 -12.83
CA ASP A 20 -23.85 -18.42 -11.93
C ASP A 20 -22.95 -17.24 -11.57
N VAL A 21 -22.61 -17.11 -10.28
CA VAL A 21 -21.62 -16.12 -9.83
C VAL A 21 -20.24 -16.65 -10.18
N THR A 22 -19.50 -15.94 -11.02
CA THR A 22 -18.15 -16.31 -11.46
C THR A 22 -17.07 -15.60 -10.66
N GLN A 23 -17.39 -14.42 -10.12
CA GLN A 23 -16.51 -13.66 -9.25
C GLN A 23 -17.32 -12.90 -8.21
N ARG A 24 -16.76 -12.77 -7.00
CA ARG A 24 -17.28 -11.86 -5.98
C ARG A 24 -16.11 -11.15 -5.30
N SER A 25 -16.36 -9.95 -4.80
CA SER A 25 -15.38 -9.23 -3.97
C SER A 25 -16.06 -8.56 -2.79
N VAL A 26 -15.32 -8.46 -1.70
CA VAL A 26 -15.70 -7.77 -0.46
C VAL A 26 -14.64 -6.74 -0.16
N THR A 27 -15.01 -5.46 -0.18
CA THR A 27 -14.13 -4.34 0.18
C THR A 27 -14.55 -3.80 1.53
N VAL A 28 -13.66 -3.86 2.52
CA VAL A 28 -13.86 -3.21 3.81
C VAL A 28 -13.15 -1.86 3.79
N SER A 29 -13.89 -0.77 3.99
CA SER A 29 -13.29 0.56 4.02
C SER A 29 -12.44 0.79 5.28
N TRP A 30 -11.33 1.50 5.11
CA TRP A 30 -10.60 2.15 6.19
C TRP A 30 -11.14 3.57 6.38
N THR A 31 -11.20 4.03 7.63
CA THR A 31 -11.61 5.40 7.94
C THR A 31 -10.80 5.95 9.10
N ALA A 32 -10.37 7.21 9.02
CA ALA A 32 -9.77 7.96 10.12
C ALA A 32 -10.46 9.31 10.27
N VAL A 33 -10.64 9.79 11.51
CA VAL A 33 -11.26 11.09 11.79
C VAL A 33 -10.19 12.18 11.70
N THR A 34 -10.40 13.17 10.84
CA THR A 34 -9.45 14.27 10.61
C THR A 34 -9.81 15.54 11.36
N ALA A 35 -11.11 15.76 11.59
CA ALA A 35 -11.59 16.88 12.39
C ALA A 35 -12.88 16.48 13.12
N THR A 36 -13.05 17.00 14.34
CA THR A 36 -14.28 16.87 15.12
C THR A 36 -14.79 18.26 15.48
N ARG A 37 -16.07 18.50 15.24
CA ARG A 37 -16.77 19.71 15.66
C ARG A 37 -17.95 19.32 16.53
N VAL A 38 -17.88 19.73 17.79
CA VAL A 38 -18.95 19.51 18.77
C VAL A 38 -19.81 20.77 18.83
N GLU A 39 -21.11 20.60 18.75
CA GLU A 39 -22.12 21.63 18.98
C GLU A 39 -23.16 21.08 19.96
N ASP A 40 -23.93 21.97 20.59
CA ASP A 40 -24.98 21.60 21.55
C ASP A 40 -26.05 20.67 20.95
N TRP A 41 -26.26 20.76 19.63
CA TRP A 41 -27.21 19.95 18.88
C TRP A 41 -26.61 18.70 18.22
N GLY A 42 -25.29 18.49 18.31
CA GLY A 42 -24.67 17.28 17.77
C GLY A 42 -23.17 17.38 17.47
N THR A 43 -22.55 16.22 17.26
CA THR A 43 -21.13 16.12 16.88
C THR A 43 -20.98 15.78 15.40
N ARG A 44 -20.25 16.61 14.67
CA ARG A 44 -19.88 16.40 13.27
C ARG A 44 -18.41 16.00 13.17
N ARG A 45 -18.09 15.11 12.23
CA ARG A 45 -16.72 14.62 12.00
C ARG A 45 -16.39 14.65 10.51
N ALA A 46 -15.22 15.19 10.18
CA ALA A 46 -14.59 14.95 8.88
C ALA A 46 -13.77 13.66 8.95
N ARG A 47 -13.73 12.90 7.87
CA ARG A 47 -13.04 11.60 7.83
C ARG A 47 -12.35 11.38 6.49
N TYR A 48 -11.23 10.67 6.54
CA TYR A 48 -10.75 9.92 5.39
C TYR A 48 -11.61 8.66 5.20
N ILE A 49 -11.81 8.28 3.94
CA ILE A 49 -12.48 7.03 3.55
C ILE A 49 -11.67 6.44 2.41
N GLU A 50 -11.03 5.31 2.67
CA GLU A 50 -10.22 4.59 1.68
C GLU A 50 -10.51 3.09 1.75
N GLN A 51 -9.90 2.30 0.87
CA GLN A 51 -9.96 0.84 0.96
C GLN A 51 -9.01 0.34 2.05
N GLY A 52 -9.52 -0.48 2.99
CA GLY A 52 -8.73 -1.07 4.06
C GLY A 52 -8.35 -2.52 3.77
N SER A 53 -9.30 -3.32 3.28
CA SER A 53 -9.01 -4.65 2.74
C SER A 53 -9.94 -4.98 1.58
N VAL A 54 -9.45 -5.82 0.68
CA VAL A 54 -10.20 -6.36 -0.45
C VAL A 54 -9.99 -7.86 -0.47
N ASP A 55 -11.07 -8.60 -0.34
CA ASP A 55 -11.12 -10.04 -0.55
C ASP A 55 -11.78 -10.29 -1.91
N THR A 56 -11.12 -11.05 -2.79
CA THR A 56 -11.66 -11.44 -4.08
C THR A 56 -11.77 -12.96 -4.15
N TYR A 57 -12.89 -13.44 -4.67
CA TYR A 57 -13.13 -14.86 -4.90
C TYR A 57 -13.45 -15.05 -6.37
N VAL A 58 -12.68 -15.90 -7.04
CA VAL A 58 -12.91 -16.30 -8.44
C VAL A 58 -13.30 -17.77 -8.46
N SER A 59 -14.41 -18.10 -9.13
CA SER A 59 -14.87 -19.47 -9.28
C SER A 59 -13.89 -20.25 -10.15
N LEU A 60 -13.51 -21.44 -9.69
CA LEU A 60 -12.74 -22.41 -10.47
C LEU A 60 -13.65 -23.49 -11.08
N GLY A 61 -14.97 -23.33 -10.97
CA GLY A 61 -15.96 -24.34 -11.31
C GLY A 61 -16.20 -25.36 -10.19
N SER A 62 -17.29 -26.12 -10.31
CA SER A 62 -17.66 -27.21 -9.39
C SER A 62 -17.72 -26.81 -7.90
N GLY A 63 -18.06 -25.54 -7.62
CA GLY A 63 -18.17 -25.00 -6.26
C GLY A 63 -16.82 -24.57 -5.62
N ASN A 64 -15.70 -24.72 -6.31
CA ASN A 64 -14.39 -24.29 -5.83
C ASN A 64 -14.14 -22.82 -6.11
N TRP A 65 -13.39 -22.16 -5.22
CA TRP A 65 -13.08 -20.74 -5.31
C TRP A 65 -11.61 -20.51 -5.00
N ARG A 66 -10.91 -19.76 -5.86
CA ARG A 66 -9.65 -19.12 -5.49
C ARG A 66 -9.97 -17.87 -4.69
N HIS A 67 -9.38 -17.74 -3.49
CA HIS A 67 -9.53 -16.59 -2.62
C HIS A 67 -8.22 -15.81 -2.58
N THR A 68 -8.25 -14.56 -3.02
CA THR A 68 -7.14 -13.62 -2.86
C THR A 68 -7.50 -12.50 -1.92
N ARG A 69 -6.50 -11.94 -1.23
CA ARG A 69 -6.70 -10.87 -0.27
C ARG A 69 -5.60 -9.84 -0.34
N SER A 70 -6.00 -8.57 -0.31
CA SER A 70 -5.07 -7.46 -0.08
C SER A 70 -5.53 -6.60 1.10
N THR A 71 -4.58 -6.16 1.92
CA THR A 71 -4.82 -5.28 3.08
C THR A 71 -3.92 -4.04 2.99
N THR A 72 -4.52 -2.86 3.09
CA THR A 72 -3.80 -1.58 3.02
C THR A 72 -3.77 -0.90 4.39
N VAL A 73 -2.56 -0.53 4.82
CA VAL A 73 -2.34 0.30 6.01
C VAL A 73 -2.14 1.74 5.56
N HIS A 74 -2.93 2.64 6.12
CA HIS A 74 -2.87 4.08 5.87
C HIS A 74 -2.39 4.85 7.11
N ASP A 75 -1.75 5.99 6.91
CA ASP A 75 -1.43 6.96 7.96
C ASP A 75 -2.70 7.72 8.38
N ASP A 76 -3.11 7.59 9.64
CA ASP A 76 -4.30 8.27 10.18
C ASP A 76 -4.23 9.81 10.06
N ARG A 77 -3.03 10.39 10.04
CA ARG A 77 -2.83 11.84 9.98
C ARG A 77 -2.98 12.40 8.57
N THR A 78 -2.54 11.65 7.57
CA THR A 78 -2.40 12.15 6.19
C THR A 78 -3.25 11.39 5.17
N GLY A 79 -3.81 10.23 5.55
CA GLY A 79 -4.57 9.35 4.67
C GLY A 79 -3.72 8.59 3.65
N ARG A 80 -2.39 8.70 3.72
CA ARG A 80 -1.46 8.11 2.75
C ARG A 80 -1.22 6.63 3.03
N VAL A 81 -1.00 5.85 1.98
CA VAL A 81 -0.65 4.43 2.09
C VAL A 81 0.76 4.28 2.66
N LEU A 82 0.90 3.52 3.73
CA LEU A 82 2.21 3.14 4.29
C LEU A 82 2.65 1.77 3.80
N ARG A 83 1.68 0.87 3.63
CA ARG A 83 1.94 -0.53 3.33
C ARG A 83 0.75 -1.21 2.69
N VAL A 84 1.02 -2.08 1.72
CA VAL A 84 0.04 -3.00 1.14
C VAL A 84 0.56 -4.42 1.31
N ASP A 85 -0.22 -5.23 2.03
CA ASP A 85 -0.05 -6.68 2.11
C ASP A 85 -0.90 -7.29 1.00
N ASP A 86 -0.29 -8.10 0.14
CA ASP A 86 -0.97 -8.90 -0.88
C ASP A 86 -0.71 -10.36 -0.55
N ASP A 87 -1.73 -11.04 -0.05
CA ASP A 87 -1.65 -12.44 0.38
C ASP A 87 -1.63 -13.40 -0.82
N GLY A 88 -1.66 -12.91 -2.07
CA GLY A 88 -1.79 -13.77 -3.24
C GLY A 88 -3.03 -14.66 -3.08
N GLU A 89 -2.86 -15.98 -3.17
CA GLU A 89 -3.90 -16.93 -2.77
C GLU A 89 -3.83 -17.20 -1.26
N VAL A 90 -4.90 -16.92 -0.51
CA VAL A 90 -4.91 -17.04 0.95
C VAL A 90 -4.57 -18.47 1.39
N GLY A 91 -3.48 -18.59 2.16
CA GLY A 91 -2.97 -19.88 2.65
C GLY A 91 -1.88 -20.50 1.76
N VAL A 92 -1.53 -19.85 0.65
CA VAL A 92 -0.36 -20.12 -0.17
C VAL A 92 0.77 -19.15 0.24
N ALA A 93 2.03 -19.54 0.03
CA ALA A 93 3.20 -18.73 0.35
C ALA A 93 3.70 -17.95 -0.87
N ASP A 94 2.80 -17.20 -1.52
CA ASP A 94 3.09 -16.33 -2.68
C ASP A 94 2.90 -14.84 -2.35
N ASN A 95 2.93 -14.51 -1.06
CA ASN A 95 2.63 -13.18 -0.53
C ASN A 95 3.67 -12.14 -0.96
N GLU A 96 3.18 -10.93 -1.24
CA GLU A 96 3.99 -9.77 -1.56
C GLU A 96 3.65 -8.61 -0.63
N CYS A 97 4.66 -7.89 -0.19
CA CYS A 97 4.49 -6.71 0.62
C CYS A 97 5.09 -5.49 -0.07
N THR A 98 4.28 -4.46 -0.29
CA THR A 98 4.72 -3.15 -0.75
C THR A 98 4.78 -2.19 0.43
N ARG A 99 5.90 -1.50 0.63
CA ARG A 99 6.09 -0.45 1.63
C ARG A 99 6.38 0.88 0.94
N THR A 100 5.76 1.94 1.43
CA THR A 100 5.94 3.30 0.89
C THR A 100 6.45 4.22 1.99
N GLU A 101 7.56 4.89 1.73
CA GLU A 101 8.14 5.91 2.61
C GLU A 101 8.03 7.29 1.93
N TYR A 102 7.97 8.34 2.74
CA TYR A 102 7.73 9.71 2.28
C TYR A 102 8.81 10.68 2.78
N ALA A 103 9.14 11.66 1.95
CA ALA A 103 9.97 12.82 2.26
C ALA A 103 9.07 14.00 2.69
N ASP A 104 8.74 14.07 3.98
CA ASP A 104 7.81 15.06 4.52
C ASP A 104 8.52 16.38 4.90
N ASN A 105 7.94 17.52 4.53
CA ASN A 105 8.26 18.82 5.13
C ASN A 105 7.00 19.44 5.74
N ALA A 106 6.84 19.26 7.05
CA ALA A 106 5.68 19.76 7.78
C ALA A 106 5.61 21.29 7.83
N SER A 107 6.76 21.97 7.87
CA SER A 107 6.84 23.44 7.92
C SER A 107 6.26 24.09 6.66
N LEU A 108 6.45 23.44 5.50
CA LEU A 108 5.93 23.88 4.20
C LEU A 108 4.67 23.13 3.75
N ARG A 109 4.16 22.20 4.58
CA ARG A 109 2.99 21.35 4.27
C ARG A 109 3.16 20.48 3.03
N LEU A 110 4.37 20.01 2.80
CA LEU A 110 4.74 19.14 1.69
C LEU A 110 4.67 17.67 2.15
N TYR A 111 3.67 16.92 1.64
CA TYR A 111 3.37 15.54 2.06
C TYR A 111 3.17 14.56 0.88
N VAL A 112 3.34 15.01 -0.36
CA VAL A 112 3.06 14.19 -1.55
C VAL A 112 4.28 13.42 -2.07
N TYR A 113 5.44 13.62 -1.44
CA TYR A 113 6.74 13.20 -1.95
C TYR A 113 7.10 11.81 -1.44
N VAL A 114 6.98 10.82 -2.31
CA VAL A 114 7.39 9.44 -2.01
C VAL A 114 8.90 9.36 -2.12
N SER A 115 9.59 8.99 -1.05
CA SER A 115 11.03 8.77 -1.07
C SER A 115 11.39 7.34 -1.46
N ARG A 116 10.54 6.36 -1.13
CA ARG A 116 10.81 4.95 -1.42
C ARG A 116 9.55 4.14 -1.65
N VAL A 117 9.62 3.23 -2.61
CA VAL A 117 8.66 2.14 -2.79
C VAL A 117 9.42 0.82 -2.85
N GLU A 118 9.36 0.03 -1.79
CA GLU A 118 9.99 -1.30 -1.69
C GLU A 118 8.92 -2.38 -1.79
N LYS A 119 9.09 -3.34 -2.71
CA LYS A 119 8.27 -4.54 -2.83
C LYS A 119 9.08 -5.78 -2.52
N VAL A 120 8.60 -6.62 -1.60
CA VAL A 120 9.25 -7.88 -1.20
C VAL A 120 8.31 -9.06 -1.32
N GLY A 121 8.84 -10.25 -1.61
CA GLY A 121 8.08 -11.51 -1.74
C GLY A 121 7.93 -12.26 -0.42
N VAL A 122 7.48 -11.56 0.63
CA VAL A 122 7.13 -12.12 1.94
C VAL A 122 6.02 -11.29 2.56
N ASP A 123 5.37 -11.84 3.59
CA ASP A 123 4.40 -11.14 4.42
C ASP A 123 4.89 -9.78 4.90
N CYS A 124 3.98 -8.82 4.98
CA CYS A 124 4.32 -7.52 5.53
C CYS A 124 4.72 -7.53 7.01
N SER A 125 4.32 -8.55 7.78
CA SER A 125 4.74 -8.76 9.18
C SER A 125 6.12 -9.41 9.31
N ALA A 126 6.62 -10.04 8.25
CA ALA A 126 7.94 -10.66 8.26
C ALA A 126 9.05 -9.61 8.06
N THR A 127 10.23 -9.89 8.60
CA THR A 127 11.44 -9.14 8.29
C THR A 127 12.05 -9.72 7.01
N PRO A 128 12.05 -8.99 5.88
CA PRO A 128 12.56 -9.53 4.63
C PRO A 128 14.09 -9.64 4.64
N ASN A 129 14.60 -10.74 4.09
CA ASN A 129 15.99 -10.85 3.66
C ASN A 129 16.18 -10.05 2.36
N ARG A 130 16.65 -8.81 2.50
CA ARG A 130 16.80 -7.88 1.38
C ARG A 130 17.83 -8.28 0.32
N LYS A 131 18.60 -9.35 0.54
CA LYS A 131 19.51 -9.90 -0.47
C LYS A 131 18.80 -10.79 -1.49
N THR A 132 17.67 -11.40 -1.11
CA THR A 132 17.03 -12.46 -1.92
C THR A 132 15.53 -12.27 -2.11
N GLN A 133 14.89 -11.44 -1.28
CA GLN A 133 13.43 -11.33 -1.25
C GLN A 133 12.90 -9.98 -1.74
N VAL A 134 13.77 -9.07 -2.18
CA VAL A 134 13.32 -7.80 -2.80
C VAL A 134 12.99 -8.07 -4.26
N ILE A 135 11.74 -7.75 -4.63
CA ILE A 135 11.21 -7.87 -5.98
C ILE A 135 11.50 -6.57 -6.74
N SER A 136 11.23 -5.43 -6.12
CA SER A 136 11.58 -4.11 -6.64
C SER A 136 11.85 -3.15 -5.51
N ASP A 137 12.71 -2.17 -5.76
CA ASP A 137 12.92 -1.05 -4.84
C ASP A 137 13.24 0.20 -5.67
N GLU A 138 12.42 1.23 -5.50
CA GLU A 138 12.57 2.53 -6.14
C GLU A 138 12.80 3.59 -5.07
N LEU A 139 13.89 4.35 -5.21
CA LEU A 139 14.29 5.44 -4.33
C LEU A 139 14.25 6.76 -5.09
N THR A 140 13.56 7.76 -4.56
CA THR A 140 13.50 9.11 -5.12
C THR A 140 14.10 10.10 -4.14
N TYR A 141 14.97 10.95 -4.66
CA TYR A 141 15.64 12.01 -3.93
C TYR A 141 15.20 13.35 -4.49
N TYR A 142 15.05 14.32 -3.59
CA TYR A 142 14.50 15.63 -3.91
C TYR A 142 15.51 16.75 -3.67
N ASP A 143 15.38 17.83 -4.43
CA ASP A 143 16.06 19.11 -4.26
C ASP A 143 17.59 19.00 -4.22
N GLY A 144 18.16 18.10 -5.02
CA GLY A 144 19.60 17.86 -5.10
C GLY A 144 20.18 17.13 -3.89
N SER A 145 19.34 16.74 -2.92
CA SER A 145 19.77 16.00 -1.74
C SER A 145 20.24 14.59 -2.11
N THR A 146 21.30 14.13 -1.45
CA THR A 146 21.76 12.73 -1.53
C THR A 146 21.26 11.89 -0.35
N THR A 147 20.46 12.48 0.54
CA THR A 147 19.88 11.81 1.71
C THR A 147 18.44 11.39 1.40
N LEU A 148 18.18 10.09 1.45
CA LEU A 148 16.84 9.53 1.22
C LEU A 148 15.88 10.04 2.30
N GLY A 149 14.70 10.52 1.90
CA GLY A 149 13.70 11.04 2.83
C GLY A 149 14.03 12.42 3.44
N ALA A 150 15.06 13.11 2.94
CA ALA A 150 15.31 14.50 3.30
C ALA A 150 14.08 15.36 2.98
N ALA A 151 13.69 16.21 3.93
CA ALA A 151 12.52 17.09 3.80
C ALA A 151 12.71 18.07 2.62
N PRO A 152 11.87 17.99 1.57
CA PRO A 152 12.02 18.86 0.40
C PRO A 152 11.61 20.30 0.73
N THR A 153 12.16 21.26 -0.01
CA THR A 153 11.75 22.66 -0.03
C THR A 153 10.87 22.98 -1.23
N GLU A 154 11.19 22.41 -2.39
CA GLU A 154 10.45 22.62 -3.66
C GLU A 154 9.82 21.30 -4.13
N GLY A 155 10.52 20.19 -3.89
CA GLY A 155 10.04 18.87 -4.23
C GLY A 155 10.45 18.41 -5.63
N ASP A 156 11.55 18.96 -6.14
CA ASP A 156 12.11 18.61 -7.44
C ASP A 156 12.80 17.26 -7.35
N ALA A 157 12.30 16.27 -8.08
CA ALA A 157 12.90 14.95 -8.12
C ALA A 157 14.22 14.99 -8.90
N THR A 158 15.36 15.01 -8.20
CA THR A 158 16.68 15.20 -8.81
C THR A 158 17.43 13.89 -9.06
N MET A 159 17.06 12.80 -8.39
CA MET A 159 17.68 11.50 -8.61
C MET A 159 16.69 10.38 -8.29
N THR A 160 16.60 9.40 -9.18
CA THR A 160 15.88 8.16 -8.93
C THR A 160 16.85 6.99 -8.99
N LYS A 161 16.76 6.05 -8.06
CA LYS A 161 17.49 4.78 -8.10
C LYS A 161 16.51 3.64 -8.11
N ARG A 162 16.73 2.67 -8.99
CA ARG A 162 15.90 1.47 -9.08
C ARG A 162 16.77 0.24 -8.92
N LEU A 163 16.26 -0.75 -8.20
CA LEU A 163 16.86 -2.08 -8.20
C LEU A 163 16.81 -2.65 -9.62
N SER A 164 17.94 -3.10 -10.18
CA SER A 164 17.87 -3.77 -11.48
C SER A 164 17.30 -5.17 -11.33
N ALA A 165 16.25 -5.44 -12.10
CA ALA A 165 15.81 -6.81 -12.37
C ALA A 165 16.77 -7.43 -13.40
N GLY A 166 17.71 -8.25 -12.95
CA GLY A 166 18.30 -9.26 -13.84
C GLY A 166 17.47 -10.54 -13.79
N PRO A 167 17.55 -11.41 -14.82
CA PRO A 167 16.81 -12.66 -14.81
C PRO A 167 17.37 -13.59 -13.71
N SER A 168 16.56 -13.90 -12.69
CA SER A 168 16.97 -14.79 -11.59
C SER A 168 17.00 -16.26 -12.05
N PRO A 169 17.94 -17.08 -11.54
CA PRO A 169 17.52 -18.01 -10.48
C PRO A 169 18.46 -18.25 -9.28
N PHE A 170 19.61 -17.57 -9.07
CA PHE A 170 20.52 -17.79 -7.90
C PHE A 170 21.43 -16.54 -7.61
N PRO A 171 22.14 -16.42 -6.45
CA PRO A 171 22.35 -15.14 -5.77
C PRO A 171 23.35 -14.23 -6.48
N ALA A 172 22.88 -13.10 -6.96
CA ALA A 172 23.69 -11.93 -7.22
C ALA A 172 23.22 -10.80 -6.31
N ALA A 173 24.15 -10.18 -5.58
CA ALA A 173 23.89 -8.94 -4.89
C ALA A 173 23.48 -7.90 -5.94
N TRP A 174 22.20 -7.55 -5.95
CA TRP A 174 21.59 -6.69 -6.97
C TRP A 174 22.10 -5.25 -6.83
N PRO A 175 22.77 -4.67 -7.83
CA PRO A 175 23.13 -3.27 -7.81
C PRO A 175 21.89 -2.39 -8.11
N TYR A 176 21.75 -1.28 -7.40
CA TYR A 176 20.84 -0.22 -7.83
C TYR A 176 21.42 0.47 -9.06
N HIS A 177 20.60 0.70 -10.08
CA HIS A 177 20.94 1.61 -11.17
C HIS A 177 20.32 2.96 -10.87
N ALA A 178 21.15 4.00 -10.83
CA ALA A 178 20.69 5.37 -10.76
C ALA A 178 20.27 5.83 -12.15
N VAL A 179 19.04 6.33 -12.26
CA VAL A 179 18.58 7.14 -13.38
C VAL A 179 18.50 8.57 -12.86
N THR A 180 19.44 9.40 -13.27
CA THR A 180 19.40 10.84 -13.00
C THR A 180 18.46 11.48 -14.01
N SER A 181 17.41 12.13 -13.52
CA SER A 181 16.57 13.02 -14.32
C SER A 181 17.30 14.35 -14.45
N ALA A 182 17.53 14.81 -15.68
CA ALA A 182 18.10 16.13 -15.98
C ALA A 182 17.02 17.20 -16.05
#